data_AF-A0A6G1EE62-F1
#
_entry.id   AF-A0A6G1EE62-F1
#
_cell.length_a   1.000
_cell.length_b   1.000
_cell.length_c   1.000
_cell.angle_alpha   90.00
_cell.angle_beta   90.00
_cell.angle_gamma   90.00
#
_symmetry.space_group_name_H-M   'P 1'
#
loop_
_entity.id
_entity.type
_entity.pdbx_description
1 polymer ?
#
loop_
_entity_poly.entity_id
_entity_poly.type
_entity_poly.pdbx_seq_one_letter_code
_entity_poly.pdbx_strand_id
1 'polypeptide(L)' 'MRLGSLVAELHELGENIEEVRVVKKLLRVVPVKYNQVALSIEMLMDLNMMSLEELVGRL' A
#
# COMPACT_ATOMS: atom_id res chain seq x y z
N MET A 1 -9.12 11.03 -5.74
CA MET A 1 -8.90 10.64 -4.33
C MET A 1 -7.56 9.94 -4.20
N ARG A 2 -6.84 10.14 -3.09
CA ARG A 2 -5.60 9.42 -2.76
C ARG A 2 -5.95 8.23 -1.85
N LEU A 3 -5.22 7.13 -1.96
CA LEU A 3 -5.51 5.90 -1.19
C LEU A 3 -5.50 6.14 0.32
N GLY A 4 -4.48 6.86 0.84
CA GLY A 4 -4.39 7.17 2.27
C GLY A 4 -5.57 8.00 2.79
N SER A 5 -6.03 8.99 1.99
CA SER A 5 -7.21 9.79 2.36
C SER A 5 -8.48 8.95 2.42
N LEU A 6 -8.67 8.02 1.47
CA LEU A 6 -9.81 7.11 1.48
C LEU A 6 -9.79 6.16 2.70
N VAL A 7 -8.61 5.65 3.08
CA VAL A 7 -8.48 4.79 4.27
C VAL A 7 -8.81 5.57 5.54
N ALA A 8 -8.34 6.81 5.65
CA ALA A 8 -8.68 7.69 6.77
C ALA A 8 -10.19 7.96 6.86
N GLU A 9 -10.84 8.30 5.74
CA GLU A 9 -12.29 8.49 5.68
C GLU A 9 -13.06 7.22 6.10
N LEU A 10 -12.60 6.04 5.70
CA LEU A 10 -13.22 4.76 6.08
C LEU A 10 -13.03 4.47 7.58
N HIS A 11 -11.85 4.75 8.14
CA HIS A 11 -11.61 4.67 9.58
C HIS A 11 -12.52 5.61 10.38
N GLU A 12 -12.77 6.84 9.90
CA GLU A 12 -13.72 7.77 10.52
C GLU A 12 -15.17 7.24 10.52
N LEU A 13 -15.53 6.43 9.52
CA LEU A 13 -16.82 5.76 9.42
C LEU A 13 -16.91 4.47 10.25
N GLY A 14 -15.85 4.10 10.98
CA GLY A 14 -15.81 2.92 11.85
C GLY A 14 -15.35 1.63 11.16
N GLU A 15 -14.95 1.69 9.88
CA GLU A 15 -14.30 0.57 9.23
C GLU A 15 -12.87 0.43 9.74
N ASN A 16 -12.36 -0.79 9.93
CA ASN A 16 -10.97 -1.00 10.24
C ASN A 16 -10.27 -1.74 9.09
N ILE A 17 -9.47 -1.00 8.33
CA ILE A 17 -8.66 -1.55 7.25
C ILE A 17 -7.25 -1.79 7.78
N GLU A 18 -6.82 -3.05 7.75
CA GLU A 18 -5.45 -3.43 8.10
C GLU A 18 -4.43 -2.77 7.16
N GLU A 19 -3.33 -2.28 7.72
CA GLU A 19 -2.24 -1.61 7.00
C GLU A 19 -1.73 -2.45 5.82
N VAL A 20 -1.52 -3.76 6.04
CA VAL A 20 -1.06 -4.70 5.01
C VAL A 20 -2.01 -4.76 3.81
N ARG A 21 -3.31 -4.56 4.01
CA ARG A 21 -4.30 -4.53 2.93
C ARG A 21 -4.14 -3.27 2.09
N VAL A 22 -3.81 -2.14 2.72
CA VAL A 22 -3.56 -0.87 2.04
C VAL A 22 -2.25 -0.94 1.24
N VAL A 23 -1.18 -1.46 1.84
CA VAL A 23 0.13 -1.70 1.19
C VAL A 23 -0.04 -2.58 -0.05
N LYS A 24 -0.69 -3.74 0.08
CA LYS A 24 -0.98 -4.64 -1.05
C LYS A 24 -1.86 -3.98 -2.11
N LYS A 25 -2.81 -3.13 -1.70
CA LYS A 25 -3.66 -2.40 -2.65
C LYS A 25 -2.83 -1.42 -3.48
N LEU A 26 -1.90 -0.69 -2.86
CA LEU A 26 -1.04 0.26 -3.57
C LEU A 26 -0.14 -0.47 -4.58
N LEU A 27 0.53 -1.56 -4.18
CA LEU A 27 1.37 -2.37 -5.07
C LEU A 27 0.61 -2.88 -6.31
N ARG A 28 -0.65 -3.29 -6.16
CA ARG A 28 -1.50 -3.76 -7.28
C ARG A 28 -1.91 -2.68 -8.27
N VAL A 29 -1.87 -1.41 -7.88
CA VAL A 29 -2.26 -0.28 -8.75
C VAL A 29 -1.05 0.49 -9.29
N VAL A 30 0.16 0.02 -9.02
CA VAL A 30 1.39 0.57 -9.59
C VAL A 30 1.32 0.43 -11.13
N PRO A 31 1.65 1.49 -11.90
CA PRO A 31 1.68 1.41 -13.35
C PRO A 31 2.60 0.31 -13.86
N VAL A 32 2.21 -0.38 -14.95
CA VAL A 32 2.94 -1.54 -15.51
C VAL A 32 4.43 -1.28 -15.75
N LYS A 33 4.79 -0.05 -16.14
CA LYS A 33 6.19 0.37 -16.33
C LYS A 33 7.08 0.27 -15.07
N TYR A 34 6.48 0.16 -13.88
CA TYR A 34 7.17 0.00 -12.59
C TYR A 34 6.92 -1.38 -11.96
N ASN A 35 6.34 -2.35 -12.69
CA ASN A 35 6.06 -3.68 -12.16
C ASN A 35 7.30 -4.36 -11.58
N GLN A 36 8.48 -4.16 -12.16
CA GLN A 36 9.71 -4.74 -11.63
C GLN A 36 10.03 -4.25 -10.21
N VAL A 37 9.76 -2.98 -9.92
CA VAL A 37 9.95 -2.40 -8.58
C VAL A 37 8.92 -2.99 -7.61
N ALA A 38 7.65 -3.01 -8.01
CA ALA A 38 6.58 -3.59 -7.19
C ALA A 38 6.82 -5.08 -6.88
N LEU A 39 7.22 -5.87 -7.88
CA LEU A 39 7.59 -7.29 -7.72
C LEU A 39 8.78 -7.47 -6.79
N SER A 40 9.80 -6.63 -6.89
CA SER A 40 10.97 -6.70 -6.01
C SER A 40 10.57 -6.41 -4.56
N ILE A 41 9.66 -5.47 -4.33
CA ILE A 41 9.10 -5.19 -3.01
C ILE A 41 8.30 -6.40 -2.51
N GLU A 42 7.42 -6.98 -3.32
CA GLU A 42 6.62 -8.16 -2.94
C GLU A 42 7.48 -9.39 -2.62
N MET A 43 8.60 -9.60 -3.32
CA MET A 43 9.45 -10.78 -3.12
C MET A 43 10.44 -10.64 -1.97
N LEU A 44 10.95 -9.42 -1.72
CA LEU A 44 12.10 -9.22 -0.84
C LEU A 44 11.74 -8.62 0.52
N MET A 45 10.53 -8.07 0.68
CA MET A 45 10.12 -7.35 1.88
C MET A 45 8.99 -8.05 2.61
N ASP A 46 8.97 -7.95 3.95
CA ASP A 46 7.82 -8.37 4.74
C ASP A 46 6.73 -7.29 4.72
N LEU A 47 5.71 -7.51 3.90
CA LEU A 47 4.59 -6.58 3.75
C LEU A 47 3.71 -6.47 5.00
N ASN A 48 3.79 -7.40 5.95
CA ASN A 48 2.98 -7.34 7.18
C ASN A 48 3.56 -6.35 8.20
N MET A 49 4.86 -6.04 8.10
CA MET A 49 5.53 -5.06 8.95
C MET A 49 5.75 -3.72 8.26
N MET A 50 5.35 -3.59 6.99
CA MET A 50 5.54 -2.39 6.19
C MET A 50 4.38 -1.41 6.37
N SER A 51 4.70 -0.13 6.58
CA SER A 51 3.70 0.95 6.57
C SER A 51 3.43 1.48 5.16
N LEU A 52 2.27 2.12 4.95
CA LEU A 52 1.98 2.80 3.70
C LEU A 52 3.01 3.90 3.38
N GLU A 53 3.44 4.65 4.38
CA GLU A 53 4.44 5.72 4.20
C GLU A 53 5.79 5.17 3.73
N GLU A 54 6.24 4.07 4.33
CA GLU A 54 7.46 3.38 3.91
C GLU A 54 7.35 2.88 2.46
N LEU A 55 6.22 2.27 2.10
CA LEU A 55 6.00 1.82 0.73
C LEU A 55 6.05 2.99 -0.27
N VAL A 56 5.40 4.11 0.05
CA VAL A 56 5.40 5.32 -0.79
C VAL A 56 6.82 5.89 -0.95
N GLY A 57 7.66 5.82 0.08
CA GLY A 57 9.06 6.27 -0.02
C GLY A 57 9.96 5.38 -0.88
N ARG A 58 9.55 4.13 -1.14
CA ARG A 58 10.27 3.13 -1.95
C ARG A 58 9.85 3.11 -3.42
N LEU A 59 8.70 3.70 -3.75
CA LEU A 59 8.13 3.79 -5.10
C LEU A 59 8.47 5.14 -5.75
#